data_AF-A0A835B038-F1
#
_entry.id   AF-A0A835B038-F1
#
_cell.length_a   1.000
_cell.length_b   1.000
_cell.length_c   1.000
_cell.angle_alpha   90.00
_cell.angle_beta   90.00
_cell.angle_gamma   90.00
#
_symmetry.space_group_name_H-M   'P 1'
#
loop_
_entity.id
_entity.type
_entity.pdbx_description
1 polymer ?
#
loop_
_entity_poly.entity_id
_entity_poly.type
_entity_poly.pdbx_seq_one_letter_code
_entity_poly.pdbx_strand_id
1 'polypeptide(L)'
;MLKPCIFYLSIFPLNHPIRQRRLVRRWIAEGYFTNNKESTADENAERSFSKLLNLSMIQAPSTEVYYEGTPLCQVNGFLREYIVSRLTEENLVFALEGHCSKNIQRPGRHLAIDNSWDRDRSVFESIDHSLLRSLTVLGKWESLIISDKMKLLRVLDLDDVTSGVTNGDVQKMVKQLPRLKYLSLRKCKQINRLPDSLGDPKQLQTLDIRETYVIKLPNSIIKLEKMESYVQS
;
A
#
# COMPACT_ATOMS: atom_id res chain seq x y z
N MET A 1 2.64 17.25 -10.73
CA MET A 1 2.94 16.41 -9.54
C MET A 1 1.68 15.81 -8.91
N LEU A 2 0.52 16.49 -8.87
CA LEU A 2 -0.70 15.95 -8.22
C LEU A 2 -1.40 14.82 -8.98
N LYS A 3 -1.32 14.77 -10.32
CA LYS A 3 -2.06 13.79 -11.14
C LYS A 3 -1.80 12.32 -10.71
N PRO A 4 -0.55 11.83 -10.57
CA PRO A 4 -0.31 10.46 -10.06
C PRO A 4 -0.89 10.24 -8.65
N CYS A 5 -0.79 11.23 -7.76
CA CYS A 5 -1.34 11.15 -6.40
C CYS A 5 -2.87 11.00 -6.42
N ILE A 6 -3.55 11.74 -7.31
CA ILE A 6 -5.01 11.68 -7.50
C ILE A 6 -5.41 10.29 -7.99
N PHE A 7 -4.80 9.77 -9.05
CA PHE A 7 -5.15 8.44 -9.57
C PHE A 7 -4.85 7.33 -8.56
N TYR A 8 -3.78 7.48 -7.77
CA TYR A 8 -3.43 6.53 -6.71
C TYR A 8 -4.53 6.37 -5.65
N LEU A 9 -5.35 7.40 -5.42
CA LEU A 9 -6.48 7.35 -4.47
C LEU A 9 -7.54 6.30 -4.85
N SER A 10 -7.64 5.91 -6.13
CA SER A 10 -8.58 4.86 -6.57
C SER A 10 -8.30 3.47 -6.02
N ILE A 11 -7.13 3.26 -5.40
CA ILE A 11 -6.81 1.99 -4.72
C ILE A 11 -7.74 1.74 -3.51
N PHE A 12 -8.29 2.80 -2.92
CA PHE A 12 -9.13 2.71 -1.74
C PHE A 12 -10.63 2.68 -2.11
N PRO A 13 -11.44 1.84 -1.43
CA PRO A 13 -12.88 1.82 -1.63
C PRO A 13 -13.55 3.16 -1.30
N LEU A 14 -14.80 3.33 -1.76
CA LEU A 14 -15.60 4.51 -1.46
C LEU A 14 -15.76 4.68 0.06
N ASN A 15 -15.61 5.90 0.55
CA ASN A 15 -15.73 6.27 1.97
C ASN A 15 -14.76 5.50 2.91
N HIS A 16 -13.73 4.85 2.35
CA HIS A 16 -12.75 4.15 3.17
C HIS A 16 -11.88 5.19 3.91
N PRO A 17 -11.78 5.11 5.25
CA PRO A 17 -10.97 6.04 6.03
C PRO A 17 -9.48 5.71 5.88
N ILE A 18 -8.71 6.66 5.36
CA ILE A 18 -7.28 6.54 5.08
C ILE A 18 -6.51 7.45 6.04
N ARG A 19 -5.57 6.88 6.78
CA ARG A 19 -4.61 7.68 7.58
C ARG A 19 -3.71 8.50 6.65
N GLN A 20 -3.56 9.81 6.94
CA GLN A 20 -2.67 10.68 6.16
C GLN A 20 -1.26 10.09 6.00
N ARG A 21 -0.65 9.62 7.09
CA ARG A 21 0.69 9.00 7.06
C ARG A 21 0.76 7.75 6.19
N ARG A 22 -0.30 6.93 6.15
CA ARG A 22 -0.39 5.75 5.28
C ARG A 22 -0.31 6.19 3.82
N LEU A 23 -1.08 7.20 3.43
CA LEU A 23 -1.13 7.70 2.06
C LEU A 23 0.18 8.38 1.63
N VAL A 24 0.70 9.29 2.45
CA VAL A 24 1.93 10.05 2.18
C VAL A 24 3.12 9.12 1.94
N ARG A 25 3.33 8.13 2.83
CA ARG A 25 4.44 7.19 2.69
C ARG A 25 4.35 6.30 1.47
N ARG A 26 3.13 5.92 1.08
CA ARG A 26 2.90 5.17 -0.16
C ARG A 26 3.30 5.99 -1.38
N TRP A 27 2.97 7.27 -1.44
CA TRP A 27 3.42 8.15 -2.53
C TRP A 27 4.95 8.32 -2.58
N ILE A 28 5.60 8.42 -1.43
CA ILE A 28 7.06 8.49 -1.35
C ILE A 28 7.69 7.17 -1.83
N ALA A 29 7.16 6.03 -1.40
CA ALA A 29 7.62 4.71 -1.83
C ALA A 29 7.41 4.47 -3.34
N GLU A 30 6.32 4.99 -3.92
CA GLU A 30 6.12 5.02 -5.37
C GLU A 30 7.16 5.89 -6.09
N GLY A 31 7.75 6.87 -5.40
CA GLY A 31 8.71 7.83 -5.93
C GLY A 31 8.05 9.02 -6.59
N TYR A 32 6.81 9.37 -6.20
CA TYR A 32 6.15 10.60 -6.66
C TYR A 32 6.81 11.86 -6.09
N PHE A 33 7.49 11.71 -4.97
CA PHE A 33 8.25 12.74 -4.29
C PHE A 33 9.67 12.26 -4.06
N THR A 34 10.63 13.16 -4.29
CA THR A 34 12.06 12.92 -4.10
C THR A 34 12.67 14.09 -3.35
N ASN A 35 13.71 13.84 -2.57
CA ASN A 35 14.46 14.89 -1.90
C ASN A 35 15.08 15.84 -2.94
N ASN A 36 15.00 17.14 -2.69
CA ASN A 36 15.72 18.16 -3.43
C ASN A 36 16.54 19.02 -2.46
N LYS A 37 17.26 20.03 -2.96
CA LYS A 37 18.14 20.88 -2.13
C LYS A 37 17.40 21.70 -1.07
N GLU A 38 16.11 21.95 -1.28
CA GLU A 38 15.30 22.91 -0.51
C GLU A 38 14.26 22.24 0.39
N SER A 39 13.94 20.96 0.15
CA SER A 39 12.84 20.26 0.82
C SER A 39 12.97 18.73 0.76
N THR A 40 12.45 18.08 1.78
CA THR A 40 12.42 16.61 1.87
C THR A 40 11.25 16.01 1.05
N ALA A 41 11.33 14.72 0.72
CA ALA A 41 10.22 14.02 0.07
C ALA A 41 8.94 14.08 0.92
N ASP A 42 9.09 13.95 2.25
CA ASP A 42 8.00 14.06 3.23
C ASP A 42 7.32 15.42 3.19
N GLU A 43 8.07 16.52 3.30
CA GLU A 43 7.50 17.89 3.23
C GLU A 43 6.76 18.13 1.91
N ASN A 44 7.30 17.65 0.79
CA ASN A 44 6.67 17.80 -0.51
C ASN A 44 5.38 16.96 -0.65
N ALA A 45 5.39 15.76 -0.09
CA ALA A 45 4.24 14.88 -0.06
C ALA A 45 3.13 15.41 0.86
N GLU A 46 3.48 15.91 2.05
CA GLU A 46 2.55 16.56 2.98
C GLU A 46 1.96 17.84 2.38
N ARG A 47 2.77 18.68 1.75
CA ARG A 47 2.25 19.87 1.04
C ARG A 47 1.27 19.50 -0.06
N SER A 48 1.50 18.38 -0.75
CA SER A 48 0.60 17.87 -1.78
C SER A 48 -0.69 17.31 -1.18
N PHE A 49 -0.61 16.64 -0.03
CA PHE A 49 -1.78 16.22 0.75
C PHE A 49 -2.63 17.42 1.16
N SER A 50 -2.02 18.46 1.75
CA SER A 50 -2.74 19.68 2.15
C SER A 50 -3.39 20.40 0.96
N LYS A 51 -2.76 20.38 -0.22
CA LYS A 51 -3.38 20.90 -1.45
C LYS A 51 -4.64 20.11 -1.84
N LEU A 52 -4.61 18.78 -1.77
CA LEU A 52 -5.79 17.97 -2.06
C LEU A 52 -6.92 18.21 -1.05
N LEU A 53 -6.58 18.42 0.22
CA LEU A 53 -7.56 18.78 1.26
C LEU A 53 -8.19 20.15 0.98
N ASN A 54 -7.38 21.17 0.67
CA ASN A 54 -7.85 22.51 0.35
C ASN A 54 -8.69 22.58 -0.92
N LEU A 55 -8.47 21.65 -1.87
CA LEU A 55 -9.27 21.51 -3.08
C LEU A 55 -10.53 20.63 -2.87
N SER A 56 -10.81 20.22 -1.64
CA SER A 56 -11.91 19.30 -1.28
C SER A 56 -11.91 17.99 -2.08
N MET A 57 -10.74 17.59 -2.60
CA MET A 57 -10.50 16.35 -3.33
C MET A 57 -10.44 15.14 -2.37
N ILE A 58 -9.91 15.40 -1.18
CA ILE A 58 -10.01 14.53 -0.01
C ILE A 58 -10.65 15.32 1.12
N GLN A 59 -11.35 14.62 2.01
CA GLN A 59 -12.08 15.24 3.12
C GLN A 59 -11.93 14.40 4.37
N ALA A 60 -12.10 15.00 5.55
CA ALA A 60 -12.20 14.23 6.78
C ALA A 60 -13.43 13.30 6.73
N PRO A 61 -13.37 12.09 7.31
CA PRO A 61 -14.56 11.27 7.52
C PRO A 61 -15.60 12.01 8.38
N SER A 62 -16.89 11.75 8.12
CA SER A 62 -18.01 12.44 8.80
C SER A 62 -18.03 12.23 10.32
N THR A 63 -17.44 11.14 10.80
CA THR A 63 -17.11 10.91 12.20
C THR A 63 -15.65 11.31 12.42
N GLU A 64 -15.41 12.38 13.19
CA GLU A 64 -14.06 12.81 13.59
C GLU A 64 -13.41 11.75 14.48
N VAL A 65 -12.80 10.75 13.85
CA VAL A 65 -12.06 9.70 14.53
C VAL A 65 -10.59 9.97 14.29
N TYR A 66 -9.89 10.49 15.30
CA TYR A 66 -8.44 10.39 15.34
C TYR A 66 -8.09 8.95 15.72
N TYR A 67 -7.47 8.20 14.80
CA TYR A 67 -6.87 6.91 15.14
C TYR A 67 -5.40 7.15 15.49
N GLU A 68 -5.05 6.99 16.77
CA GLU A 68 -3.69 7.27 17.30
C GLU A 68 -3.19 8.70 16.98
N GLY A 69 -4.08 9.70 17.08
CA GLY A 69 -3.72 11.12 16.86
C GLY A 69 -3.34 11.47 15.40
N THR A 70 -3.47 10.54 14.45
CA THR A 70 -3.20 10.82 13.03
C THR A 70 -4.49 11.22 12.31
N PRO A 71 -4.49 12.32 11.52
CA PRO A 71 -5.66 12.71 10.72
C PRO A 71 -6.08 11.60 9.75
N LEU A 72 -7.40 11.38 9.68
CA LEU A 72 -8.02 10.53 8.67
C LEU A 72 -8.54 11.38 7.51
N CYS A 73 -8.51 10.81 6.32
CA CYS A 73 -9.10 11.38 5.13
C CYS A 73 -9.84 10.29 4.34
N GLN A 74 -10.77 10.71 3.49
CA GLN A 74 -11.46 9.87 2.52
C GLN A 74 -11.55 10.62 1.20
N VAL A 75 -11.62 9.88 0.10
CA VAL A 75 -11.74 10.46 -1.24
C VAL A 75 -13.13 11.06 -1.41
N ASN A 76 -13.20 12.28 -1.95
CA ASN A 76 -14.48 12.91 -2.28
C ASN A 76 -15.20 12.12 -3.39
N GLY A 77 -16.53 11.97 -3.28
CA GLY A 77 -17.33 11.21 -4.24
C GLY A 77 -17.19 11.69 -5.69
N PHE A 78 -17.20 13.01 -5.92
CA PHE A 78 -17.03 13.59 -7.26
C PHE A 78 -15.65 13.29 -7.85
N LEU A 79 -14.60 13.36 -7.02
CA LEU A 79 -13.25 13.01 -7.48
C LEU A 79 -13.17 11.52 -7.85
N ARG A 80 -13.88 10.66 -7.13
CA ARG A 80 -13.92 9.23 -7.44
C ARG A 80 -14.55 8.97 -8.80
N GLU A 81 -15.69 9.60 -9.10
CA GLU A 81 -16.32 9.52 -10.42
C GLU A 81 -15.40 10.03 -11.52
N TYR A 82 -14.72 11.16 -11.29
CA TYR A 82 -13.70 11.67 -12.20
C TYR A 82 -12.59 10.64 -12.44
N ILE A 83 -12.01 10.06 -11.39
CA ILE A 83 -10.94 9.05 -11.54
C ILE A 83 -11.45 7.85 -12.33
N VAL A 84 -12.62 7.30 -11.98
CA VAL A 84 -13.23 6.14 -12.65
C VAL A 84 -13.41 6.40 -14.15
N SER A 85 -13.90 7.59 -14.53
CA SER A 85 -14.08 7.97 -15.94
C SER A 85 -12.77 8.06 -16.75
N ARG A 86 -11.62 8.15 -16.07
CA ARG A 86 -10.29 8.36 -16.68
C ARG A 86 -9.36 7.15 -16.55
N LEU A 87 -9.69 6.16 -15.73
CA LEU A 87 -8.82 5.01 -15.42
C LEU A 87 -8.53 4.12 -16.64
N THR A 88 -9.47 3.98 -17.57
CA THR A 88 -9.31 3.18 -18.80
C THR A 88 -8.28 3.77 -19.76
N GLU A 89 -8.05 5.07 -19.72
CA GLU A 89 -7.07 5.75 -20.59
C GLU A 89 -5.65 5.71 -20.00
N GLU A 90 -5.54 5.72 -18.67
CA GLU A 90 -4.25 5.87 -17.98
C GLU A 90 -3.64 4.52 -17.55
N ASN A 91 -4.45 3.45 -17.45
CA ASN A 91 -4.02 2.08 -17.05
C ASN A 91 -3.12 2.05 -15.79
N LEU A 92 -3.35 2.98 -14.84
CA LEU A 92 -2.48 3.12 -13.67
C LEU A 92 -2.88 2.18 -12.54
N VAL A 93 -4.18 2.04 -12.28
CA VAL A 93 -4.74 1.29 -11.15
C VAL A 93 -5.80 0.33 -11.68
N PHE A 94 -5.78 -0.91 -11.19
CA PHE A 94 -6.83 -1.89 -11.42
C PHE A 94 -7.21 -2.57 -10.11
N ALA A 95 -8.51 -2.84 -9.91
CA ALA A 95 -9.04 -3.46 -8.70
C ALA A 95 -9.66 -4.83 -9.02
N LEU A 96 -9.40 -5.82 -8.17
CA LEU A 96 -10.08 -7.10 -8.14
C LEU A 96 -11.22 -7.02 -7.13
N GLU A 97 -12.45 -7.03 -7.64
CA GLU A 97 -13.71 -6.89 -6.89
C GLU A 97 -14.71 -7.96 -7.34
N GLY A 98 -15.56 -8.44 -6.41
CA GLY A 98 -16.63 -9.40 -6.71
C GLY A 98 -16.18 -10.64 -7.48
N HIS A 99 -16.89 -10.98 -8.57
CA HIS A 99 -16.56 -12.12 -9.45
C HIS A 99 -15.85 -11.65 -10.72
N CYS A 100 -14.63 -11.12 -10.56
CA CYS A 100 -13.78 -10.75 -11.70
C CYS A 100 -13.51 -11.95 -12.63
N SER A 101 -13.77 -11.79 -13.93
CA SER A 101 -13.63 -12.86 -14.95
C SER A 101 -12.23 -12.94 -15.57
N LYS A 102 -11.92 -14.06 -16.24
CA LYS A 102 -10.59 -14.48 -16.73
C LYS A 102 -9.96 -13.64 -17.87
N ASN A 103 -10.57 -12.53 -18.29
CA ASN A 103 -10.10 -11.72 -19.43
C ASN A 103 -9.51 -10.36 -19.02
N ILE A 104 -8.84 -10.28 -17.88
CA ILE A 104 -8.24 -9.03 -17.38
C ILE A 104 -6.81 -8.92 -17.91
N GLN A 105 -6.66 -8.65 -19.20
CA GLN A 105 -5.41 -8.09 -19.72
C GLN A 105 -5.46 -6.57 -19.55
N ARG A 106 -5.20 -6.10 -18.34
CA ARG A 106 -5.00 -4.68 -18.07
C ARG A 106 -3.65 -4.49 -17.39
N PRO A 107 -2.65 -3.92 -18.08
CA PRO A 107 -1.36 -3.65 -17.47
C PRO A 107 -1.53 -2.51 -16.45
N GLY A 108 -1.78 -2.85 -15.18
CA GLY A 108 -1.88 -1.90 -14.08
C GLY A 108 -0.56 -1.79 -13.33
N ARG A 109 -0.18 -0.58 -12.90
CA ARG A 109 0.95 -0.38 -11.97
C ARG A 109 0.56 -0.60 -10.52
N HIS A 110 -0.72 -0.45 -10.19
CA HIS A 110 -1.23 -0.61 -8.84
C HIS A 110 -2.42 -1.57 -8.85
N LEU A 111 -2.36 -2.60 -8.01
CA LEU A 111 -3.40 -3.61 -7.85
C LEU A 111 -4.02 -3.45 -6.46
N ALA A 112 -5.34 -3.28 -6.43
CA ALA A 112 -6.14 -3.39 -5.20
C ALA A 112 -6.90 -4.72 -5.22
N ILE A 113 -6.80 -5.49 -4.14
CA ILE A 113 -7.62 -6.68 -3.93
C ILE A 113 -8.67 -6.33 -2.89
N ASP A 114 -9.92 -6.23 -3.31
CA ASP A 114 -11.03 -5.89 -2.43
C ASP A 114 -11.48 -7.09 -1.60
N ASN A 115 -12.20 -6.84 -0.49
CA ASN A 115 -12.71 -7.89 0.38
C ASN A 115 -13.76 -8.78 -0.30
N SER A 116 -14.46 -8.27 -1.32
CA SER A 116 -15.53 -8.96 -2.03
C SER A 116 -15.02 -9.98 -3.05
N TRP A 117 -13.74 -9.92 -3.42
CA TRP A 117 -13.19 -10.83 -4.43
C TRP A 117 -13.00 -12.26 -3.88
N ASP A 118 -13.50 -13.25 -4.61
CA ASP A 118 -13.52 -14.67 -4.24
C ASP A 118 -12.14 -15.36 -4.14
N ARG A 119 -11.06 -14.62 -4.43
CA ARG A 119 -9.68 -15.12 -4.43
C ARG A 119 -9.45 -16.23 -5.45
N ASP A 120 -10.16 -16.20 -6.59
CA ASP A 120 -9.92 -17.15 -7.68
C ASP A 120 -8.44 -17.11 -8.13
N ARG A 121 -7.72 -18.19 -7.81
CA ARG A 121 -6.31 -18.37 -8.15
C ARG A 121 -6.06 -18.21 -9.65
N SER A 122 -6.94 -18.77 -10.48
CA SER A 122 -6.77 -18.77 -11.93
C SER A 122 -6.86 -17.35 -12.51
N VAL A 123 -7.73 -16.51 -11.94
CA VAL A 123 -7.81 -15.09 -12.29
C VAL A 123 -6.53 -14.37 -11.86
N PHE A 124 -6.06 -14.59 -10.63
CA PHE A 124 -4.83 -13.97 -10.14
C PHE A 124 -3.60 -14.32 -10.97
N GLU A 125 -3.45 -15.60 -11.32
CA GLU A 125 -2.30 -16.09 -12.09
C GLU A 125 -2.33 -15.62 -13.55
N SER A 126 -3.50 -15.28 -14.08
CA SER A 126 -3.66 -14.73 -15.44
C SER A 126 -3.18 -13.28 -15.58
N ILE A 127 -3.05 -12.54 -14.47
CA ILE A 127 -2.62 -11.15 -14.47
C ILE A 127 -1.11 -11.07 -14.73
N ASP A 128 -0.70 -10.12 -15.57
CA ASP A 128 0.71 -9.77 -15.72
C ASP A 128 1.19 -8.92 -14.53
N HIS A 129 1.90 -9.57 -13.61
CA HIS A 129 2.46 -8.95 -12.42
C HIS A 129 3.82 -8.24 -12.65
N SER A 130 4.37 -8.30 -13.88
CA SER A 130 5.74 -7.83 -14.16
C SER A 130 5.91 -6.33 -13.98
N LEU A 131 4.85 -5.55 -14.23
CA LEU A 131 4.84 -4.09 -14.13
C LEU A 131 4.32 -3.57 -12.78
N LEU A 132 3.89 -4.47 -11.89
CA LEU A 132 3.23 -4.10 -10.65
C LEU A 132 4.19 -3.40 -9.69
N ARG A 133 3.77 -2.23 -9.18
CA ARG A 133 4.51 -1.39 -8.23
C ARG A 133 3.83 -1.26 -6.87
N SER A 134 2.50 -1.31 -6.82
CA SER A 134 1.75 -1.38 -5.56
C SER A 134 0.78 -2.54 -5.54
N LEU A 135 0.68 -3.17 -4.39
CA LEU A 135 -0.35 -4.15 -4.06
C LEU A 135 -0.99 -3.77 -2.73
N THR A 136 -2.31 -3.65 -2.71
CA THR A 136 -3.10 -3.41 -1.50
C THR A 136 -4.12 -4.52 -1.36
N VAL A 137 -4.20 -5.14 -0.18
CA VAL A 137 -5.15 -6.22 0.08
C VAL A 137 -6.10 -5.84 1.19
N LEU A 138 -7.39 -5.94 0.91
CA LEU A 138 -8.48 -5.74 1.86
C LEU A 138 -9.18 -7.08 2.10
N GLY A 139 -9.55 -7.37 3.35
CA GLY A 139 -10.25 -8.61 3.68
C GLY A 139 -9.30 -9.79 3.90
N LYS A 140 -9.53 -10.94 3.24
CA LYS A 140 -8.76 -12.16 3.50
C LYS A 140 -7.43 -12.20 2.73
N TRP A 141 -6.33 -12.59 3.37
CA TRP A 141 -5.06 -12.89 2.72
C TRP A 141 -5.00 -14.34 2.23
N GLU A 142 -4.34 -14.54 1.09
CA GLU A 142 -4.00 -15.85 0.54
C GLU A 142 -2.51 -15.86 0.14
N SER A 143 -1.74 -16.87 0.57
CA SER A 143 -0.29 -16.94 0.31
C SER A 143 0.09 -16.97 -1.18
N LEU A 144 -0.87 -17.28 -2.07
CA LEU A 144 -0.71 -17.22 -3.53
C LEU A 144 -0.58 -15.79 -4.06
N ILE A 145 -1.01 -14.78 -3.30
CA ILE A 145 -0.99 -13.36 -3.69
C ILE A 145 0.44 -12.84 -3.89
N ILE A 146 1.45 -13.52 -3.35
CA ILE A 146 2.86 -13.21 -3.63
C ILE A 146 3.38 -14.13 -4.74
N SER A 147 3.87 -13.50 -5.81
CA SER A 147 4.49 -14.13 -6.96
C SER A 147 5.93 -13.64 -7.14
N ASP A 148 6.80 -14.52 -7.60
CA ASP A 148 8.17 -14.18 -7.97
C ASP A 148 8.26 -13.27 -9.21
N LYS A 149 7.18 -13.13 -9.99
CA LYS A 149 7.05 -12.20 -11.13
C LYS A 149 6.96 -10.72 -10.70
N MET A 150 6.63 -10.44 -9.43
CA MET A 150 6.44 -9.09 -8.88
C MET A 150 7.77 -8.35 -8.60
N LYS A 151 8.72 -8.37 -9.54
CA LYS A 151 10.08 -7.84 -9.34
C LYS A 151 10.13 -6.31 -9.19
N LEU A 152 9.08 -5.61 -9.63
CA LEU A 152 8.99 -4.14 -9.57
C LEU A 152 8.19 -3.60 -8.38
N LEU A 153 7.65 -4.48 -7.52
CA LEU A 153 6.79 -4.08 -6.42
C LEU A 153 7.57 -3.24 -5.39
N ARG A 154 7.03 -2.07 -5.07
CA ARG A 154 7.56 -1.10 -4.12
C ARG A 154 6.68 -0.95 -2.89
N VAL A 155 5.36 -1.10 -3.04
CA VAL A 155 4.38 -0.93 -1.96
C VAL A 155 3.60 -2.23 -1.78
N LEU A 156 3.67 -2.81 -0.58
CA LEU A 156 2.79 -3.89 -0.13
C LEU A 156 2.05 -3.42 1.13
N ASP A 157 0.73 -3.26 1.01
CA ASP A 157 -0.12 -2.72 2.07
C ASP A 157 -1.17 -3.76 2.49
N LEU A 158 -1.00 -4.30 3.71
CA LEU A 158 -1.87 -5.32 4.30
C LEU A 158 -2.64 -4.80 5.52
N ASP A 159 -2.76 -3.48 5.67
CA ASP A 159 -3.35 -2.84 6.86
C ASP A 159 -4.84 -3.20 7.06
N ASP A 160 -5.55 -3.48 5.97
CA ASP A 160 -6.96 -3.86 5.94
C ASP A 160 -7.17 -5.38 5.80
N VAL A 161 -6.11 -6.17 6.01
CA VAL A 161 -6.22 -7.63 6.05
C VAL A 161 -6.80 -8.06 7.39
N THR A 162 -7.79 -8.95 7.31
CA THR A 162 -8.56 -9.48 8.45
C THR A 162 -7.98 -10.77 9.01
N SER A 163 -7.31 -11.58 8.18
CA SER A 163 -6.74 -12.88 8.56
C SER A 163 -5.82 -13.44 7.48
N GLY A 164 -5.00 -14.44 7.87
CA GLY A 164 -4.30 -15.33 6.96
C GLY A 164 -2.81 -15.03 6.73
N VAL A 165 -2.30 -13.86 7.13
CA VAL A 165 -0.87 -13.54 6.96
C VAL A 165 -0.05 -14.23 8.04
N THR A 166 0.85 -15.12 7.65
CA THR A 166 1.73 -15.86 8.56
C THR A 166 3.17 -15.36 8.52
N ASN A 167 3.99 -15.74 9.50
CA ASN A 167 5.43 -15.48 9.46
C ASN A 167 6.10 -16.04 8.19
N GLY A 168 5.59 -17.16 7.64
CA GLY A 168 6.08 -17.76 6.39
C GLY A 168 5.79 -16.88 5.17
N ASP A 169 4.64 -16.21 5.15
CA ASP A 169 4.31 -15.24 4.11
C ASP A 169 5.27 -14.05 4.14
N VAL A 170 5.60 -13.53 5.31
CA VAL A 170 6.59 -12.44 5.46
C VAL A 170 7.95 -12.87 4.94
N GLN A 171 8.38 -14.11 5.23
CA GLN A 171 9.63 -14.65 4.69
C GLN A 171 9.59 -14.75 3.15
N LYS A 172 8.46 -15.18 2.58
CA LYS A 172 8.24 -15.23 1.13
C LYS A 172 8.27 -13.83 0.50
N MET A 173 7.62 -12.84 1.12
CA MET A 173 7.63 -11.44 0.67
C MET A 173 9.05 -10.89 0.58
N VAL A 174 9.84 -11.04 1.64
CA VAL A 174 11.23 -10.56 1.67
C VAL A 174 12.09 -11.23 0.61
N LYS A 175 11.90 -12.53 0.36
CA LYS A 175 12.65 -13.27 -0.66
C LYS A 175 12.26 -12.90 -2.10
N GLN A 176 10.98 -12.64 -2.35
CA GLN A 176 10.44 -12.50 -3.71
C GLN A 176 10.30 -11.06 -4.19
N LEU A 177 10.34 -10.07 -3.28
CA LEU A 177 10.08 -8.65 -3.58
C LEU A 177 11.34 -7.79 -3.38
N PRO A 178 12.32 -7.82 -4.31
CA PRO A 178 13.63 -7.20 -4.13
C PRO A 178 13.62 -5.66 -4.14
N ARG A 179 12.53 -5.04 -4.59
CA ARG A 179 12.39 -3.56 -4.71
C ARG A 179 11.40 -2.97 -3.71
N LEU A 180 10.99 -3.76 -2.71
CA LEU A 180 10.02 -3.33 -1.71
C LEU A 180 10.57 -2.14 -0.92
N LYS A 181 9.78 -1.07 -0.85
CA LYS A 181 10.09 0.18 -0.13
C LYS A 181 9.13 0.44 1.02
N TYR A 182 7.89 -0.02 0.90
CA TYR A 182 6.85 0.12 1.91
C TYR A 182 6.24 -1.26 2.17
N LEU A 183 6.25 -1.66 3.44
CA LEU A 183 5.55 -2.85 3.93
C LEU A 183 4.69 -2.48 5.14
N SER A 184 3.37 -2.59 5.01
CA SER A 184 2.47 -2.56 6.16
C SER A 184 2.00 -3.98 6.48
N LEU A 185 2.33 -4.44 7.68
CA LEU A 185 1.81 -5.63 8.35
C LEU A 185 0.89 -5.24 9.52
N ARG A 186 0.47 -3.98 9.58
CA ARG A 186 -0.33 -3.46 10.68
C ARG A 186 -1.57 -4.34 10.90
N LYS A 187 -1.92 -4.58 12.16
CA LYS A 187 -3.05 -5.45 12.58
C LYS A 187 -2.95 -6.93 12.17
N CYS A 188 -1.86 -7.36 11.54
CA CYS A 188 -1.63 -8.78 11.24
C CYS A 188 -1.21 -9.55 12.51
N LYS A 189 -2.18 -9.87 13.35
CA LYS A 189 -1.99 -10.51 14.68
C LYS A 189 -1.36 -11.90 14.66
N GLN A 190 -1.22 -12.56 13.51
CA GLN A 190 -0.51 -13.84 13.42
C GLN A 190 1.00 -13.66 13.26
N ILE A 191 1.47 -12.42 13.05
CA ILE A 191 2.88 -12.10 12.91
C ILE A 191 3.48 -11.79 14.28
N ASN A 192 4.46 -12.60 14.67
CA ASN A 192 5.17 -12.45 15.96
C ASN A 192 6.70 -12.40 15.80
N ARG A 193 7.22 -12.64 14.60
CA ARG A 193 8.64 -12.52 14.29
C ARG A 193 8.82 -11.99 12.87
N LEU A 194 9.89 -11.24 12.68
CA LEU A 194 10.33 -10.79 11.37
C LEU A 194 11.56 -11.61 10.97
N PRO A 195 11.71 -11.99 9.68
CA PRO A 195 12.87 -12.74 9.24
C PRO A 195 14.14 -11.89 9.34
N ASP A 196 15.28 -12.50 9.67
CA ASP A 196 16.57 -11.80 9.73
C ASP A 196 16.99 -11.20 8.38
N SER A 197 16.47 -11.73 7.29
CA SER A 197 16.69 -11.18 5.95
C SER A 197 15.86 -9.92 5.68
N LEU A 198 14.97 -9.47 6.58
CA LEU A 198 14.13 -8.28 6.36
C LEU A 198 14.95 -7.00 6.26
N GLY A 199 16.18 -6.99 6.78
CA GLY A 199 17.11 -5.87 6.59
C GLY A 199 17.99 -5.96 5.35
N ASP A 200 17.92 -7.05 4.59
CA ASP A 200 18.65 -7.23 3.33
C ASP A 200 18.10 -6.41 2.15
N PRO A 201 16.78 -6.15 2.02
CA PRO A 201 16.25 -5.22 1.05
C PRO A 201 16.76 -3.81 1.37
N LYS A 202 17.86 -3.40 0.73
CA LYS A 202 18.50 -2.08 0.88
C LYS A 202 17.58 -0.89 0.52
N GLN A 203 16.32 -1.13 0.17
CA GLN A 203 15.37 -0.13 -0.28
C GLN A 203 14.16 0.01 0.65
N LEU A 204 13.98 -0.83 1.69
CA LEU A 204 12.84 -0.70 2.59
C LEU A 204 12.96 0.61 3.39
N GLN A 205 11.99 1.51 3.17
CA GLN A 205 11.90 2.86 3.76
C GLN A 205 10.84 2.90 4.86
N THR A 206 9.80 2.08 4.76
CA THR A 206 8.72 2.04 5.75
C THR A 206 8.37 0.60 6.09
N LEU A 207 8.37 0.32 7.39
CA LEU A 207 7.86 -0.91 7.97
C LEU A 207 6.83 -0.56 9.06
N ASP A 208 5.56 -0.86 8.80
CA ASP A 208 4.48 -0.69 9.78
C ASP A 208 4.09 -2.04 10.36
N ILE A 209 4.44 -2.29 11.62
CA ILE A 209 4.15 -3.52 12.37
C ILE A 209 3.28 -3.23 13.60
N ARG A 210 2.65 -2.06 13.67
CA ARG A 210 1.75 -1.72 14.77
C ARG A 210 0.62 -2.73 14.87
N GLU A 211 0.16 -3.00 16.08
CA GLU A 211 -0.92 -3.96 16.33
C GLU A 211 -0.60 -5.39 15.83
N THR A 212 0.68 -5.74 15.69
CA THR A 212 1.17 -7.13 15.56
C THR A 212 1.71 -7.62 16.91
N TYR A 213 2.17 -8.88 17.00
CA TYR A 213 2.86 -9.41 18.19
C TYR A 213 4.38 -9.46 18.02
N VAL A 214 4.95 -8.67 17.10
CA VAL A 214 6.40 -8.57 16.93
C VAL A 214 6.99 -7.79 18.10
N ILE A 215 7.75 -8.49 18.94
CA ILE A 215 8.41 -7.91 20.13
C ILE A 215 9.88 -7.53 19.89
N LYS A 216 10.51 -8.07 18.84
CA LYS A 216 11.93 -7.86 18.55
C LYS A 216 12.13 -7.62 17.05
N LEU A 217 12.86 -6.56 16.75
CA LEU A 217 13.32 -6.26 15.40
C LEU A 217 14.61 -7.07 15.09
N PRO A 218 14.75 -7.67 13.90
CA PRO A 218 15.98 -8.34 13.50
C PRO A 218 17.13 -7.34 13.42
N ASN A 219 18.33 -7.77 13.82
CA ASN A 219 19.53 -6.92 13.87
C ASN A 219 19.88 -6.31 12.50
N SER A 220 19.48 -6.98 11.42
CA SER A 220 19.61 -6.52 10.05
C SER A 220 18.92 -5.18 9.79
N ILE A 221 17.87 -4.83 10.55
CA ILE A 221 17.12 -3.57 10.37
C ILE A 221 18.00 -2.34 10.58
N ILE A 222 19.05 -2.44 11.41
CA ILE A 222 20.03 -1.36 11.62
C ILE A 222 20.73 -0.97 10.29
N LYS A 223 20.77 -1.87 9.30
CA LYS A 223 21.34 -1.61 7.97
C LYS A 223 20.44 -0.75 7.06
N LEU A 224 19.22 -0.43 7.49
CA LEU A 224 18.26 0.36 6.72
C LEU A 224 18.42 1.85 7.06
N GLU A 225 19.29 2.54 6.31
CA GLU A 225 19.64 3.96 6.53
C GLU A 225 18.46 4.97 6.45
N LYS A 226 17.26 4.53 6.04
CA LYS A 226 16.08 5.39 5.80
C LYS A 226 14.78 4.85 6.38
N MET A 227 14.82 4.00 7.40
CA MET A 227 13.61 3.34 7.89
C MET A 227 12.96 4.07 9.06
N GLU A 228 11.69 4.46 8.88
CA GLU A 228 10.79 4.76 10.00
C GLU A 228 10.08 3.46 10.42
N SER A 229 10.52 2.86 11.53
CA SER A 229 9.91 1.65 12.10
C SER A 229 8.93 2.01 13.21
N TYR A 230 7.69 1.57 13.12
CA TYR A 230 6.68 1.81 14.16
C TYR A 230 6.46 0.54 14.98
N VAL A 231 7.06 0.51 16.17
CA VAL A 231 6.85 -0.52 17.20
C VAL A 231 5.83 0.02 18.21
N GLN A 232 5.03 -0.87 18.83
CA GLN A 232 4.10 -0.50 19.91
C GLN A 232 4.79 0.35 20.99
N SER A 233 4.21 1.50 21.29
CA SER A 233 4.35 2.21 22.57
C SER A 233 3.21 1.83 23.49
#